data_AF-A0A3M1FEA9-F1
#
_entry.id   AF-A0A3M1FEA9-F1
#
_cell.length_a   1.000
_cell.length_b   1.000
_cell.length_c   1.000
_cell.angle_alpha   90.00
_cell.angle_beta   90.00
_cell.angle_gamma   90.00
#
_symmetry.space_group_name_H-M   'P 1'
#
loop_
_entity.id
_entity.type
_entity.pdbx_description
1 polymer ?
#
loop_
_entity_poly.entity_id
_entity_poly.type
_entity_poly.pdbx_seq_one_letter_code
_entity_poly.pdbx_strand_id
1 'polypeptide(L)'
;MVQQVLASRKYRSVAPDLVAQLAAQELAKGRSLRQAVKAVKNQLHQSAGAYQAGAMSYDRWLDELREAYTAGEPEALQQVLRRILAAHASTRERLPFLEAFYTEIFALLPPVRSVLDVACGLNPLARPWMPLPATVPYLGLDIYQDQMAFIKEFFALADLAGDARAHNVLAGLPSGVYDLVLLLKTLPCLEQMDRHASQRLLDQVTAPNLVISFPRRSLGGRAKGMDAHYGEYFAALWQDRPGQVTRLDFPNELVFVVTGYV
;
A
#
# COMPACT_ATOMS: atom_id res chain seq x y z
N MET A 1 -22.82 -15.26 -1.14
CA MET A 1 -22.13 -14.57 -0.03
C MET A 1 -21.43 -13.30 -0.47
N VAL A 2 -20.58 -13.35 -1.51
CA VAL A 2 -19.86 -12.19 -2.07
C VAL A 2 -20.78 -10.98 -2.29
N GLN A 3 -21.91 -11.17 -2.98
CA GLN A 3 -22.90 -10.10 -3.19
C GLN A 3 -23.42 -9.46 -1.89
N GLN A 4 -23.59 -10.21 -0.79
CA GLN A 4 -24.05 -9.65 0.50
C GLN A 4 -22.98 -8.79 1.19
N VAL A 5 -21.71 -9.06 0.92
CA VAL A 5 -20.59 -8.23 1.40
C VAL A 5 -20.50 -6.97 0.55
N LEU A 6 -20.49 -7.12 -0.79
CA LEU A 6 -20.39 -6.01 -1.74
C LEU A 6 -21.62 -5.09 -1.74
N ALA A 7 -22.81 -5.58 -1.35
CA ALA A 7 -23.99 -4.73 -1.18
C ALA A 7 -23.84 -3.69 -0.05
N SER A 8 -22.86 -3.86 0.85
CA SER A 8 -22.61 -2.86 1.90
C SER A 8 -21.80 -1.68 1.36
N ARG A 9 -22.26 -0.46 1.67
CA ARG A 9 -21.64 0.80 1.20
C ARG A 9 -20.12 0.83 1.38
N LYS A 10 -19.61 0.32 2.51
CA LYS A 10 -18.18 0.34 2.87
C LYS A 10 -17.31 -0.61 2.04
N TYR A 11 -17.87 -1.71 1.52
CA TYR A 11 -17.09 -2.77 0.84
C TYR A 11 -17.50 -2.98 -0.61
N ARG A 12 -18.43 -2.18 -1.15
CA ARG A 12 -18.92 -2.30 -2.53
C ARG A 12 -17.83 -2.26 -3.60
N SER A 13 -16.76 -1.51 -3.33
CA SER A 13 -15.66 -1.31 -4.26
C SER A 13 -14.50 -2.27 -4.03
N VAL A 14 -14.57 -3.16 -3.02
CA VAL A 14 -13.51 -4.14 -2.77
C VAL A 14 -13.47 -5.16 -3.92
N ALA A 15 -12.27 -5.60 -4.29
CA ALA A 15 -12.02 -6.60 -5.31
C ALA A 15 -12.86 -7.88 -5.02
N PRO A 16 -13.75 -8.31 -5.95
CA PRO A 16 -14.67 -9.42 -5.69
C PRO A 16 -13.99 -10.76 -5.42
N ASP A 17 -12.83 -10.97 -6.01
CA ASP A 17 -11.97 -12.15 -5.84
C ASP A 17 -11.41 -12.25 -4.41
N LEU A 18 -10.97 -11.15 -3.81
CA LEU A 18 -10.61 -11.11 -2.39
C LEU A 18 -11.79 -11.51 -1.51
N VAL A 19 -12.97 -10.92 -1.77
CA VAL A 19 -14.18 -11.26 -1.00
C VAL A 19 -14.52 -12.73 -1.16
N ALA A 20 -14.36 -13.31 -2.35
CA ALA A 20 -14.57 -14.73 -2.62
C ALA A 20 -13.56 -15.63 -1.89
N GLN A 21 -12.28 -15.24 -1.84
CA GLN A 21 -11.24 -15.97 -1.11
C GLN A 21 -11.51 -15.99 0.40
N LEU A 22 -11.77 -14.81 1.00
CA LEU A 22 -12.09 -14.71 2.42
C LEU A 22 -13.38 -15.47 2.76
N ALA A 23 -14.36 -15.40 1.85
CA ALA A 23 -15.60 -16.14 1.96
C ALA A 23 -15.38 -17.66 2.05
N ALA A 24 -14.56 -18.22 1.16
CA ALA A 24 -14.24 -19.63 1.15
C ALA A 24 -13.51 -20.06 2.43
N GLN A 25 -12.53 -19.27 2.89
CA GLN A 25 -11.80 -19.52 4.14
C GLN A 25 -12.74 -19.56 5.35
N GLU A 26 -13.68 -18.63 5.45
CA GLU A 26 -14.57 -18.55 6.62
C GLU A 26 -15.63 -19.66 6.64
N LEU A 27 -16.08 -20.13 5.47
CA LEU A 27 -16.97 -21.29 5.32
C LEU A 27 -16.26 -22.61 5.62
N ALA A 28 -14.99 -22.76 5.20
CA ALA A 28 -14.18 -23.94 5.51
C ALA A 28 -13.99 -24.17 7.02
N LYS A 29 -14.12 -23.11 7.84
CA LYS A 29 -14.11 -23.19 9.30
C LYS A 29 -15.45 -23.64 9.91
N GLY A 30 -16.40 -24.13 9.09
CA GLY A 30 -17.69 -24.64 9.53
C GLY A 30 -18.72 -23.57 9.93
N ARG A 31 -18.49 -22.30 9.57
CA ARG A 31 -19.41 -21.21 9.93
C ARG A 31 -20.68 -21.23 9.09
N SER A 32 -21.79 -20.86 9.70
CA SER A 32 -23.01 -20.52 8.96
C SER A 32 -22.79 -19.31 8.03
N LEU A 33 -23.61 -19.19 6.99
CA LEU A 33 -23.55 -18.08 6.04
C LEU A 33 -23.56 -16.71 6.76
N ARG A 34 -24.43 -16.52 7.76
CA ARG A 34 -24.54 -15.27 8.52
C ARG A 34 -23.27 -14.96 9.31
N GLN A 35 -22.68 -15.97 9.95
CA GLN A 35 -21.44 -15.80 10.71
C GLN A 35 -20.26 -15.51 9.77
N ALA A 36 -20.17 -16.22 8.64
CA ALA A 36 -19.13 -16.00 7.64
C ALA A 36 -19.19 -14.58 7.04
N VAL A 37 -20.38 -14.07 6.68
CA VAL A 37 -20.54 -12.67 6.21
C VAL A 37 -20.05 -11.67 7.25
N LYS A 38 -20.41 -11.86 8.53
CA LYS A 38 -19.96 -10.97 9.62
C LYS A 38 -18.45 -11.01 9.77
N ALA A 39 -17.86 -12.20 9.71
CA ALA A 39 -16.42 -12.38 9.90
C ALA A 39 -15.61 -11.81 8.74
N VAL A 40 -16.03 -12.01 7.48
CA VAL A 40 -15.42 -11.36 6.30
C VAL A 40 -15.46 -9.84 6.43
N LYS A 41 -16.61 -9.26 6.82
CA LYS A 41 -16.74 -7.81 7.02
C LYS A 41 -15.84 -7.29 8.14
N ASN A 42 -15.63 -8.06 9.20
CA ASN A 42 -14.71 -7.71 10.28
C ASN A 42 -13.25 -7.76 9.83
N GLN A 43 -12.88 -8.79 9.08
CA GLN A 43 -11.53 -8.94 8.53
C GLN A 43 -11.20 -7.78 7.58
N LEU A 44 -12.08 -7.49 6.61
CA LEU A 44 -11.95 -6.32 5.72
C LEU A 44 -11.88 -4.99 6.48
N HIS A 45 -12.57 -4.88 7.62
CA HIS A 45 -12.50 -3.68 8.44
C HIS A 45 -11.10 -3.49 9.03
N GLN A 46 -10.54 -4.54 9.61
CA GLN A 46 -9.26 -4.51 10.34
C GLN A 46 -8.09 -4.29 9.39
N SER A 47 -8.13 -4.92 8.23
CA SER A 47 -7.02 -4.93 7.27
C SER A 47 -7.06 -3.78 6.25
N ALA A 48 -8.23 -3.20 5.97
CA ALA A 48 -8.35 -2.23 4.88
C ALA A 48 -9.21 -1.02 5.25
N GLY A 49 -10.42 -1.29 5.76
CA GLY A 49 -11.38 -0.26 6.09
C GLY A 49 -11.05 0.61 7.30
N ALA A 50 -9.93 0.37 8.00
CA ALA A 50 -9.42 1.20 9.09
C ALA A 50 -8.49 2.32 8.59
N TYR A 51 -7.97 2.20 7.37
CA TYR A 51 -7.00 3.16 6.83
C TYR A 51 -7.64 4.34 6.11
N GLN A 52 -8.88 4.23 5.60
CA GLN A 52 -9.60 5.35 4.99
C GLN A 52 -10.28 6.21 6.07
N ALA A 53 -9.95 7.51 6.11
CA ALA A 53 -10.53 8.47 7.05
C ALA A 53 -11.88 8.98 6.52
N GLY A 54 -12.93 8.18 6.69
CA GLY A 54 -14.28 8.55 6.29
C GLY A 54 -14.56 8.31 4.80
N ALA A 55 -15.44 9.14 4.22
CA ALA A 55 -15.85 8.99 2.83
C ALA A 55 -14.81 9.60 1.87
N MET A 56 -14.24 8.75 1.03
CA MET A 56 -13.30 9.18 -0.02
C MET A 56 -14.05 9.99 -1.09
N SER A 57 -13.58 11.19 -1.38
CA SER A 57 -14.23 12.14 -2.31
C SER A 57 -13.44 12.24 -3.62
N TYR A 58 -13.25 11.10 -4.28
CA TYR A 58 -12.37 10.97 -5.45
C TYR A 58 -12.69 11.94 -6.58
N ASP A 59 -13.95 12.10 -6.96
CA ASP A 59 -14.35 13.01 -8.05
C ASP A 59 -13.96 14.45 -7.74
N ARG A 60 -14.29 14.92 -6.53
CA ARG A 60 -13.92 16.26 -6.05
C ARG A 60 -12.40 16.44 -6.02
N TRP A 61 -11.65 15.44 -5.57
CA TRP A 61 -10.19 15.53 -5.53
C TRP A 61 -9.58 15.58 -6.94
N LEU A 62 -10.17 14.89 -7.92
CA LEU A 62 -9.74 15.01 -9.31
C LEU A 62 -10.00 16.41 -9.86
N ASP A 63 -11.14 17.01 -9.55
CA ASP A 63 -11.43 18.38 -9.98
C ASP A 63 -10.45 19.39 -9.35
N GLU A 64 -10.18 19.27 -8.05
CA GLU A 64 -9.19 20.10 -7.36
C GLU A 64 -7.77 19.92 -7.94
N LEU A 65 -7.39 18.69 -8.32
CA LEU A 65 -6.11 18.42 -8.97
C LEU A 65 -6.07 19.03 -10.37
N ARG A 66 -7.13 18.90 -11.18
CA ARG A 66 -7.21 19.48 -12.53
C ARG A 66 -7.06 20.99 -12.50
N GLU A 67 -7.73 21.65 -11.55
CA GLU A 67 -7.60 23.09 -11.32
C GLU A 67 -6.15 23.46 -10.98
N ALA A 68 -5.52 22.75 -10.05
CA ALA A 68 -4.13 23.00 -9.65
C ALA A 68 -3.14 22.78 -10.80
N TYR A 69 -3.32 21.73 -11.61
CA TYR A 69 -2.49 21.49 -12.80
C TYR A 69 -2.68 22.58 -13.86
N THR A 70 -3.91 23.04 -14.06
CA THR A 70 -4.21 24.11 -15.04
C THR A 70 -3.61 25.46 -14.62
N ALA A 71 -3.61 25.74 -13.31
CA ALA A 71 -2.99 26.96 -12.78
C ALA A 71 -1.46 26.98 -12.95
N GLY A 72 -0.81 25.81 -13.09
CA GLY A 72 0.63 25.71 -13.31
C GLY A 72 1.47 26.11 -12.09
N GLU A 73 0.90 26.02 -10.88
CA GLU A 73 1.55 26.38 -9.61
C GLU A 73 1.97 25.12 -8.83
N PRO A 74 3.27 24.74 -8.83
CA PRO A 74 3.73 23.51 -8.20
C PRO A 74 3.43 23.45 -6.69
N GLU A 75 3.54 24.57 -5.97
CA GLU A 75 3.23 24.62 -4.54
C GLU A 75 1.74 24.35 -4.27
N ALA A 76 0.83 24.90 -5.09
CA ALA A 76 -0.61 24.69 -4.96
C ALA A 76 -0.96 23.20 -5.19
N LEU A 77 -0.37 22.59 -6.23
CA LEU A 77 -0.52 21.15 -6.49
C LEU A 77 -0.04 20.30 -5.31
N GLN A 78 1.14 20.60 -4.76
CA GLN A 78 1.67 19.88 -3.60
C GLN A 78 0.77 20.02 -2.37
N GLN A 79 0.14 21.17 -2.15
CA GLN A 79 -0.82 21.36 -1.06
C GLN A 79 -2.06 20.48 -1.23
N VAL A 80 -2.62 20.41 -2.43
CA VAL A 80 -3.76 19.54 -2.75
C VAL A 80 -3.38 18.07 -2.52
N LEU A 81 -2.23 17.63 -3.04
CA LEU A 81 -1.74 16.26 -2.86
C LEU A 81 -1.52 15.91 -1.38
N ARG A 82 -0.89 16.80 -0.59
CA ARG A 82 -0.70 16.59 0.85
C ARG A 82 -2.03 16.46 1.59
N ARG A 83 -3.03 17.26 1.23
CA ARG A 83 -4.39 17.14 1.80
C ARG A 83 -5.02 15.79 1.47
N ILE A 84 -4.92 15.34 0.22
CA ILE A 84 -5.50 14.05 -0.20
C ILE A 84 -4.78 12.89 0.49
N LEU A 85 -3.44 12.93 0.55
CA LEU A 85 -2.63 11.95 1.29
C LEU A 85 -3.03 11.86 2.77
N ALA A 86 -3.49 12.96 3.39
CA ALA A 86 -3.96 12.97 4.77
C ALA A 86 -5.28 12.19 4.99
N ALA A 87 -6.06 11.93 3.93
CA ALA A 87 -7.30 11.17 3.99
C ALA A 87 -7.09 9.66 4.19
N HIS A 88 -5.85 9.18 4.07
CA HIS A 88 -5.49 7.78 4.32
C HIS A 88 -4.46 7.68 5.45
N ALA A 89 -4.70 6.83 6.45
CA ALA A 89 -3.95 6.81 7.71
C ALA A 89 -2.45 6.53 7.49
N SER A 90 -2.11 5.54 6.65
CA SER A 90 -0.72 5.16 6.37
C SER A 90 0.09 6.32 5.76
N THR A 91 -0.50 7.04 4.81
CA THR A 91 0.12 8.19 4.13
C THR A 91 0.08 9.45 5.00
N ARG A 92 -0.99 9.68 5.77
CA ARG A 92 -1.09 10.78 6.74
C ARG A 92 0.02 10.71 7.77
N GLU A 93 0.30 9.53 8.31
CA GLU A 93 1.39 9.32 9.27
C GLU A 93 2.77 9.66 8.70
N ARG A 94 2.95 9.53 7.38
CA ARG A 94 4.20 9.80 6.66
C ARG A 94 4.38 11.26 6.28
N LEU A 95 3.30 12.03 6.13
CA LEU A 95 3.34 13.44 5.69
C LEU A 95 4.40 14.32 6.38
N PRO A 96 4.63 14.25 7.72
CA PRO A 96 5.60 15.11 8.39
C PRO A 96 7.05 14.89 7.95
N PHE A 97 7.36 13.74 7.34
CA PHE A 97 8.71 13.37 6.91
C PHE A 97 8.72 12.81 5.48
N LEU A 98 7.70 13.11 4.66
CA LEU A 98 7.50 12.52 3.33
C LEU A 98 8.69 12.73 2.38
N GLU A 99 9.27 13.93 2.40
CA GLU A 99 10.37 14.30 1.51
C GLU A 99 11.67 13.60 1.93
N ALA A 100 12.01 13.63 3.23
CA ALA A 100 13.13 12.89 3.78
C ALA A 100 12.97 11.38 3.56
N PHE A 101 11.75 10.85 3.73
CA PHE A 101 11.42 9.44 3.52
C PHE A 101 11.87 8.97 2.14
N TYR A 102 11.44 9.65 1.08
CA TYR A 102 11.79 9.24 -0.27
C TYR A 102 13.23 9.60 -0.64
N THR A 103 13.73 10.76 -0.23
CA THR A 103 15.12 11.14 -0.54
C THR A 103 16.12 10.14 0.04
N GLU A 104 15.96 9.75 1.32
CA GLU A 104 16.85 8.80 1.98
C GLU A 104 16.71 7.38 1.44
N ILE A 105 15.49 6.92 1.16
CA ILE A 105 15.26 5.58 0.58
C ILE A 105 15.91 5.48 -0.81
N PHE A 106 15.64 6.45 -1.69
CA PHE A 106 16.14 6.40 -3.07
C PHE A 106 17.66 6.65 -3.15
N ALA A 107 18.27 7.32 -2.18
CA ALA A 107 19.73 7.43 -2.09
C ALA A 107 20.44 6.08 -1.85
N LEU A 108 19.72 5.08 -1.33
CA LEU A 108 20.24 3.72 -1.09
C LEU A 108 19.96 2.75 -2.24
N LEU A 109 19.18 3.17 -3.24
CA LEU A 109 18.78 2.31 -4.35
C LEU A 109 19.66 2.55 -5.59
N PRO A 110 19.94 1.50 -6.38
CA PRO A 110 20.45 1.69 -7.73
C PRO A 110 19.40 2.40 -8.61
N PRO A 111 19.75 2.82 -9.84
CA PRO A 111 18.77 3.41 -10.76
C PRO A 111 17.53 2.52 -10.93
N VAL A 112 16.36 3.06 -10.57
CA VAL A 112 15.08 2.35 -10.61
C VAL A 112 14.38 2.67 -11.93
N ARG A 113 14.10 1.63 -12.74
CA ARG A 113 13.44 1.76 -14.05
C ARG A 113 12.01 1.26 -14.04
N SER A 114 11.54 0.60 -12.98
CA SER A 114 10.13 0.23 -12.79
C SER A 114 9.80 -0.02 -11.32
N VAL A 115 8.59 0.35 -10.90
CA VAL A 115 8.12 0.23 -9.52
C VAL A 115 6.82 -0.57 -9.45
N LEU A 116 6.75 -1.50 -8.50
CA LEU A 116 5.53 -2.14 -8.04
C LEU A 116 5.23 -1.69 -6.60
N ASP A 117 4.10 -1.06 -6.36
CA ASP A 117 3.65 -0.63 -5.03
C ASP A 117 2.48 -1.49 -4.55
N VAL A 118 2.73 -2.32 -3.54
CA VAL A 118 1.81 -3.38 -3.09
C VAL A 118 1.03 -2.93 -1.87
N ALA A 119 -0.30 -3.01 -1.95
CA ALA A 119 -1.22 -2.39 -0.98
C ALA A 119 -0.93 -0.89 -0.85
N CYS A 120 -0.87 -0.22 -2.00
CA CYS A 120 -0.33 1.13 -2.15
C CYS A 120 -1.17 2.20 -1.43
N GLY A 121 -2.45 1.95 -1.13
CA GLY A 121 -3.35 2.96 -0.58
C GLY A 121 -3.36 4.23 -1.43
N LEU A 122 -3.02 5.37 -0.83
CA LEU A 122 -2.82 6.64 -1.55
C LEU A 122 -1.35 6.99 -1.82
N ASN A 123 -0.42 6.08 -1.54
CA ASN A 123 1.00 6.32 -1.72
C ASN A 123 1.43 6.75 -3.14
N PRO A 124 0.77 6.28 -4.23
CA PRO A 124 1.08 6.75 -5.58
C PRO A 124 0.96 8.27 -5.77
N LEU A 125 0.13 8.96 -4.98
CA LEU A 125 0.04 10.43 -5.02
C LEU A 125 1.32 11.12 -4.50
N ALA A 126 2.21 10.39 -3.85
CA ALA A 126 3.50 10.89 -3.40
C ALA A 126 4.57 10.90 -4.50
N ARG A 127 4.23 10.55 -5.75
CA ARG A 127 5.17 10.56 -6.88
C ARG A 127 6.00 11.84 -7.01
N PRO A 128 5.49 13.07 -6.81
CA PRO A 128 6.30 14.27 -6.90
C PRO A 128 7.45 14.37 -5.88
N TRP A 129 7.41 13.59 -4.79
CA TRP A 129 8.48 13.53 -3.79
C TRP A 129 9.46 12.37 -4.01
N MET A 130 9.20 11.50 -5.00
CA MET A 130 10.13 10.43 -5.36
C MET A 130 11.11 10.94 -6.43
N PRO A 131 12.44 10.81 -6.25
CA PRO A 131 13.44 11.19 -7.24
C PRO A 131 13.49 10.19 -8.41
N LEU A 132 12.37 10.10 -9.13
CA LEU A 132 12.12 9.19 -10.24
C LEU A 132 11.63 9.97 -11.46
N PRO A 133 12.23 9.76 -12.65
CA PRO A 133 11.72 10.32 -13.90
C PRO A 133 10.23 10.02 -14.10
N ALA A 134 9.49 10.95 -14.71
CA ALA A 134 8.07 10.76 -15.02
C ALA A 134 7.81 9.53 -15.91
N THR A 135 8.81 9.14 -16.71
CA THR A 135 8.76 7.99 -17.63
C THR A 135 8.95 6.63 -16.96
N VAL A 136 9.33 6.57 -15.68
CA VAL A 136 9.49 5.30 -14.96
C VAL A 136 8.12 4.68 -14.71
N PRO A 137 7.83 3.49 -15.26
CA PRO A 137 6.58 2.78 -15.03
C PRO A 137 6.34 2.53 -13.54
N TYR A 138 5.16 2.90 -13.06
CA TYR A 138 4.72 2.71 -11.69
C TYR A 138 3.40 1.95 -11.66
N LEU A 139 3.38 0.75 -11.08
CA LEU A 139 2.15 -0.02 -10.89
C LEU A 139 1.74 0.00 -9.41
N GLY A 140 0.63 0.68 -9.11
CA GLY A 140 -0.02 0.62 -7.79
C GLY A 140 -1.04 -0.52 -7.72
N LEU A 141 -0.97 -1.34 -6.68
CA LEU A 141 -1.95 -2.38 -6.39
C LEU A 141 -2.62 -2.11 -5.05
N ASP A 142 -3.94 -2.15 -5.00
CA ASP A 142 -4.71 -2.19 -3.75
C ASP A 142 -6.03 -2.92 -3.97
N ILE A 143 -6.85 -3.11 -2.94
CA ILE A 143 -8.07 -3.91 -3.02
C ILE A 143 -9.30 -3.10 -3.44
N TYR A 144 -9.23 -1.77 -3.44
CA TYR A 144 -10.37 -0.88 -3.70
C TYR A 144 -10.41 -0.38 -5.16
N GLN A 145 -11.39 -0.84 -5.93
CA GLN A 145 -11.57 -0.49 -7.35
C GLN A 145 -11.73 1.01 -7.60
N ASP A 146 -12.49 1.71 -6.76
CA ASP A 146 -12.70 3.16 -6.86
C ASP A 146 -11.43 3.96 -6.53
N GLN A 147 -10.66 3.52 -5.53
CA GLN A 147 -9.35 4.10 -5.22
C GLN A 147 -8.37 3.93 -6.39
N MET A 148 -8.34 2.74 -7.00
CA MET A 148 -7.43 2.45 -8.11
C MET A 148 -7.84 3.22 -9.38
N ALA A 149 -9.14 3.36 -9.65
CA ALA A 149 -9.62 4.21 -10.73
C ALA A 149 -9.19 5.67 -10.52
N PHE A 150 -9.36 6.21 -9.30
CA PHE A 150 -8.91 7.55 -8.95
C PHE A 150 -7.40 7.75 -9.17
N ILE A 151 -6.56 6.81 -8.71
CA ILE A 151 -5.10 6.90 -8.86
C ILE A 151 -4.69 6.81 -10.32
N LYS A 152 -5.37 6.00 -11.12
CA LYS A 152 -5.12 5.92 -12.55
C LYS A 152 -5.41 7.24 -13.26
N GLU A 153 -6.51 7.90 -12.92
CA GLU A 153 -6.84 9.24 -13.43
C GLU A 153 -5.82 10.28 -12.99
N PHE A 154 -5.30 10.19 -11.75
CA PHE A 154 -4.21 11.04 -11.29
C PHE A 154 -2.94 10.85 -12.14
N PHE A 155 -2.54 9.60 -12.43
CA PHE A 155 -1.36 9.36 -13.28
C PHE A 155 -1.51 9.97 -14.67
N ALA A 156 -2.67 9.83 -15.29
CA ALA A 156 -2.96 10.41 -16.59
C ALA A 156 -2.93 11.95 -16.55
N LEU A 157 -3.53 12.55 -15.52
CA LEU A 157 -3.52 14.00 -15.32
C LEU A 157 -2.11 14.56 -15.10
N ALA A 158 -1.27 13.81 -14.39
CA ALA A 158 0.09 14.19 -14.03
C ALA A 158 1.14 13.93 -15.13
N ASP A 159 0.73 13.36 -16.26
CA ASP A 159 1.62 12.84 -17.31
C ASP A 159 2.72 11.92 -16.76
N LEU A 160 2.34 11.06 -15.82
CA LEU A 160 3.21 10.06 -15.21
C LEU A 160 2.98 8.70 -15.88
N ALA A 161 4.05 7.96 -16.17
CA ALA A 161 3.97 6.58 -16.63
C ALA A 161 3.50 5.67 -15.48
N GLY A 162 2.21 5.71 -15.15
CA GLY A 162 1.63 4.99 -14.04
C GLY A 162 0.34 4.26 -14.40
N ASP A 163 0.09 3.16 -13.71
CA ASP A 163 -1.17 2.43 -13.74
C ASP A 163 -1.54 2.01 -12.32
N ALA A 164 -2.83 1.82 -12.07
CA ALA A 164 -3.32 1.37 -10.78
C ALA A 164 -4.43 0.33 -10.97
N ARG A 165 -4.34 -0.77 -10.22
CA ARG A 165 -5.22 -1.93 -10.41
C ARG A 165 -5.74 -2.46 -9.09
N ALA A 166 -7.03 -2.74 -9.07
CA ALA A 166 -7.61 -3.52 -7.98
C ALA A 166 -7.05 -4.95 -8.06
N HIS A 167 -6.35 -5.40 -7.02
CA HIS A 167 -5.67 -6.69 -7.04
C HIS A 167 -5.62 -7.32 -5.65
N ASN A 168 -5.99 -8.60 -5.60
CA ASN A 168 -5.86 -9.40 -4.40
C ASN A 168 -4.45 -10.01 -4.31
N VAL A 169 -3.57 -9.34 -3.58
CA VAL A 169 -2.17 -9.77 -3.42
C VAL A 169 -2.03 -11.10 -2.65
N LEU A 170 -3.08 -11.57 -1.96
CA LEU A 170 -3.07 -12.92 -1.34
C LEU A 170 -3.19 -14.04 -2.38
N ALA A 171 -3.69 -13.74 -3.58
CA ALA A 171 -3.74 -14.68 -4.71
C ALA A 171 -2.44 -14.65 -5.55
N GLY A 172 -1.50 -13.78 -5.19
CA GLY A 172 -0.19 -13.64 -5.81
C GLY A 172 0.02 -12.27 -6.44
N LEU A 173 1.24 -12.05 -6.95
CA LEU A 173 1.61 -10.82 -7.65
C LEU A 173 1.36 -10.93 -9.16
N PRO A 174 1.03 -9.83 -9.84
CA PRO A 174 0.99 -9.83 -11.30
C PRO A 174 2.37 -10.16 -11.86
N SER A 175 2.41 -10.89 -12.97
CA SER A 175 3.65 -11.12 -13.70
C SER A 175 4.19 -9.79 -14.25
N GLY A 176 5.50 -9.61 -14.15
CA GLY A 176 6.18 -8.41 -14.62
C GLY A 176 7.63 -8.38 -14.19
N VAL A 177 8.40 -7.47 -14.80
CA VAL A 177 9.77 -7.18 -14.39
C VAL A 177 9.77 -5.85 -13.66
N TYR A 178 10.09 -5.90 -12.38
CA TYR A 178 10.12 -4.73 -11.50
C TYR A 178 11.53 -4.55 -10.96
N ASP A 179 12.07 -3.34 -11.04
CA ASP A 179 13.36 -3.03 -10.40
C ASP A 179 13.18 -2.79 -8.90
N LEU A 180 12.04 -2.26 -8.48
CA LEU A 180 11.72 -1.94 -7.09
C LEU A 180 10.31 -2.42 -6.72
N VAL A 181 10.21 -3.12 -5.59
CA VAL A 181 8.92 -3.42 -4.93
C VAL A 181 8.81 -2.64 -3.62
N LEU A 182 7.72 -1.89 -3.47
CA LEU A 182 7.36 -1.19 -2.24
C LEU A 182 6.34 -2.03 -1.46
N LEU A 183 6.69 -2.39 -0.22
CA LEU A 183 5.86 -3.11 0.75
C LEU A 183 5.68 -2.23 2.00
N LEU A 184 4.98 -1.10 1.86
CA LEU A 184 4.93 -0.06 2.88
C LEU A 184 3.81 -0.28 3.90
N LYS A 185 4.15 -0.73 5.12
CA LYS A 185 3.20 -1.11 6.18
C LYS A 185 2.24 -2.23 5.75
N THR A 186 2.66 -3.05 4.79
CA THR A 186 1.81 -4.06 4.13
C THR A 186 1.84 -5.41 4.84
N LEU A 187 3.02 -5.91 5.21
CA LEU A 187 3.19 -7.29 5.68
C LEU A 187 2.36 -7.64 6.93
N PRO A 188 2.36 -6.84 8.02
CA PRO A 188 1.55 -7.17 9.19
C PRO A 188 0.05 -7.14 8.92
N CYS A 189 -0.38 -6.35 7.93
CA CYS A 189 -1.77 -6.28 7.51
C CYS A 189 -2.20 -7.57 6.80
N LEU A 190 -1.36 -8.09 5.90
CA LEU A 190 -1.63 -9.35 5.19
C LEU A 190 -1.68 -10.54 6.15
N GLU A 191 -0.85 -10.55 7.19
CA GLU A 191 -0.83 -11.63 8.19
C GLU A 191 -2.08 -11.69 9.07
N GLN A 192 -2.79 -10.57 9.24
CA GLN A 192 -4.11 -10.58 9.88
C GLN A 192 -5.13 -11.35 9.05
N MET A 193 -4.94 -11.41 7.72
CA MET A 193 -5.81 -12.16 6.84
C MET A 193 -5.38 -13.62 6.68
N ASP A 194 -4.07 -13.84 6.53
CA ASP A 194 -3.46 -15.15 6.37
C ASP A 194 -2.04 -15.13 6.95
N ARG A 195 -1.82 -15.92 8.00
CA ARG A 195 -0.57 -15.94 8.79
C ARG A 195 0.69 -16.18 7.93
N HIS A 196 0.58 -16.84 6.79
CA HIS A 196 1.72 -17.14 5.92
C HIS A 196 1.83 -16.19 4.72
N ALA A 197 0.99 -15.15 4.65
CA ALA A 197 0.95 -14.24 3.50
C ALA A 197 2.27 -13.51 3.26
N SER A 198 2.96 -13.05 4.30
CA SER A 198 4.23 -12.31 4.13
C SER A 198 5.32 -13.16 3.50
N GLN A 199 5.52 -14.37 4.01
CA GLN A 199 6.50 -15.31 3.46
C GLN A 199 6.18 -15.64 2.00
N ARG A 200 4.94 -16.05 1.72
CA ARG A 200 4.51 -16.36 0.35
C ARG A 200 4.61 -15.18 -0.59
N LEU A 201 4.36 -13.96 -0.12
CA LEU A 201 4.49 -12.76 -0.93
C LEU A 201 5.96 -12.51 -1.29
N LEU A 202 6.85 -12.55 -0.30
CA LEU A 202 8.28 -12.34 -0.53
C LEU A 202 8.89 -13.41 -1.44
N ASP A 203 8.44 -14.67 -1.35
CA ASP A 203 8.88 -15.75 -2.23
C ASP A 203 8.44 -15.57 -3.69
N GLN A 204 7.40 -14.75 -3.93
CA GLN A 204 6.91 -14.42 -5.26
C GLN A 204 7.51 -13.14 -5.84
N VAL A 205 8.22 -12.34 -5.03
CA VAL A 205 8.84 -11.09 -5.51
C VAL A 205 10.04 -11.42 -6.39
N THR A 206 9.95 -11.02 -7.66
CA THR A 206 11.03 -11.15 -8.65
C THR A 206 11.64 -9.80 -8.97
N ALA A 207 12.11 -9.08 -7.95
CA ALA A 207 12.71 -7.75 -8.09
C ALA A 207 14.03 -7.67 -7.29
N PRO A 208 15.07 -7.00 -7.84
CA PRO A 208 16.36 -6.88 -7.17
C PRO A 208 16.31 -5.97 -5.94
N ASN A 209 15.36 -5.04 -5.87
CA ASN A 209 15.26 -4.10 -4.75
C ASN A 209 13.88 -4.13 -4.10
N LEU A 210 13.86 -4.08 -2.77
CA LEU A 210 12.64 -4.00 -1.97
C LEU A 210 12.76 -2.86 -0.96
N VAL A 211 11.65 -2.18 -0.71
CA VAL A 211 11.50 -1.28 0.43
C VAL A 211 10.36 -1.80 1.27
N ILE A 212 10.68 -2.29 2.45
CA ILE A 212 9.73 -2.90 3.39
C ILE A 212 9.61 -1.96 4.58
N SER A 213 8.40 -1.59 4.96
CA SER A 213 8.20 -0.72 6.13
C SER A 213 7.18 -1.25 7.12
N PHE A 214 7.35 -0.84 8.38
CA PHE A 214 6.49 -1.19 9.50
C PHE A 214 6.05 0.06 10.26
N PRO A 215 4.81 0.12 10.75
CA PRO A 215 4.39 1.21 11.63
C PRO A 215 5.10 1.13 12.98
N ARG A 216 5.57 2.26 13.53
CA ARG A 216 6.17 2.30 14.90
C ARG A 216 5.14 2.60 16.00
N ARG A 217 3.90 2.90 15.62
CA ARG A 217 2.76 3.11 16.52
C ARG A 217 1.57 2.32 16.01
N SER A 218 0.78 1.74 16.92
CA SER A 218 -0.50 1.21 16.51
C SER A 218 -1.41 2.35 16.05
N LEU A 219 -2.43 2.06 15.22
CA LEU A 219 -3.46 3.05 14.84
C LEU A 219 -4.16 3.70 16.05
N GLY A 220 -4.07 3.08 17.24
CA GLY A 220 -4.56 3.60 18.52
C GLY A 220 -3.51 4.29 19.41
N GLY A 221 -2.30 4.56 18.91
CA GLY A 221 -1.29 5.42 19.56
C GLY A 221 -0.35 4.77 20.58
N ARG A 222 -0.36 3.44 20.78
CA ARG A 222 0.63 2.78 21.66
C ARG A 222 1.95 2.55 20.92
N ALA A 223 3.06 2.98 21.55
CA ALA A 223 4.42 2.91 21.00
C ALA A 223 5.36 1.91 21.73
N LYS A 224 5.04 1.47 22.96
CA LYS A 224 5.96 0.67 23.77
C LYS A 224 6.22 -0.71 23.13
N GLY A 225 7.47 -0.97 22.75
CA GLY A 225 7.96 -2.28 22.29
C GLY A 225 7.82 -2.56 20.78
N MET A 226 7.22 -1.65 20.01
CA MET A 226 6.93 -1.87 18.58
C MET A 226 8.19 -1.93 17.72
N ASP A 227 9.21 -1.13 18.03
CA ASP A 227 10.44 -1.08 17.24
C ASP A 227 11.29 -2.34 17.40
N ALA A 228 11.36 -2.87 18.63
CA ALA A 228 12.02 -4.14 18.92
C ALA A 228 11.24 -5.27 18.26
N HIS A 229 9.92 -5.28 18.39
CA HIS A 229 9.06 -6.29 17.79
C HIS A 229 9.19 -6.36 16.26
N TYR A 230 9.10 -5.23 15.55
CA TYR A 230 9.21 -5.23 14.08
C TYR A 230 10.65 -5.42 13.58
N GLY A 231 11.65 -5.02 14.37
CA GLY A 231 13.04 -5.36 14.11
C GLY A 231 13.30 -6.87 14.19
N GLU A 232 12.85 -7.52 15.26
CA GLU A 232 12.93 -8.97 15.44
C GLU A 232 12.11 -9.72 14.39
N TYR A 233 10.91 -9.24 14.10
CA TYR A 233 10.04 -9.80 13.06
C TYR A 233 10.71 -9.74 11.68
N PHE A 234 11.28 -8.60 11.29
CA PHE A 234 12.02 -8.50 10.03
C PHE A 234 13.23 -9.43 10.02
N ALA A 235 14.02 -9.46 11.11
CA ALA A 235 15.18 -10.34 11.21
C ALA A 235 14.79 -11.82 11.03
N ALA A 236 13.70 -12.26 11.64
CA ALA A 236 13.17 -13.62 11.45
C ALA A 236 12.69 -13.87 10.01
N LEU A 237 12.07 -12.87 9.37
CA LEU A 237 11.60 -12.96 7.99
C LEU A 237 12.76 -13.02 6.97
N TRP A 238 13.92 -12.46 7.34
CA TRP A 238 15.08 -12.28 6.47
C TRP A 238 16.27 -13.21 6.76
N GLN A 239 16.17 -14.08 7.78
CA GLN A 239 17.29 -14.89 8.28
C GLN A 239 18.05 -15.68 7.19
N ASP A 240 17.35 -16.20 6.19
CA ASP A 240 17.92 -17.00 5.09
C ASP A 240 17.64 -16.39 3.70
N ARG A 241 17.36 -15.08 3.66
CA ARG A 241 17.08 -14.36 2.41
C ARG A 241 18.33 -13.61 1.91
N PRO A 242 18.57 -13.59 0.60
CA PRO A 242 19.69 -12.85 0.02
C PRO A 242 19.47 -11.33 0.11
N GLY A 243 20.49 -10.59 -0.31
CA GLY A 243 20.43 -9.13 -0.44
C GLY A 243 21.00 -8.38 0.76
N GLN A 244 21.54 -7.20 0.49
CA GLN A 244 22.04 -6.29 1.49
C GLN A 244 20.87 -5.49 2.08
N VAL A 245 20.74 -5.52 3.41
CA VAL A 245 19.70 -4.80 4.13
C VAL A 245 20.28 -3.54 4.77
N THR A 246 19.69 -2.39 4.48
CA THR A 246 19.94 -1.13 5.18
C THR A 246 18.67 -0.70 5.93
N ARG A 247 18.81 -0.42 7.22
CA ARG A 247 17.71 0.06 8.06
C ARG A 247 17.69 1.60 8.10
N LEU A 248 16.49 2.18 7.97
CA LEU A 248 16.23 3.60 8.19
C LEU A 248 15.14 3.75 9.26
N ASP A 249 15.36 4.68 10.19
CA ASP A 249 14.46 4.94 11.32
C ASP A 249 13.80 6.31 11.17
N PHE A 250 12.53 6.33 10.76
CA PHE A 250 11.70 7.55 10.76
C PHE A 250 10.86 7.65 12.04
N PRO A 251 10.31 8.84 12.38
CA PRO A 251 9.59 9.04 13.64
C PRO A 251 8.45 8.05 13.92
N ASN A 252 7.71 7.62 12.88
CA ASN A 252 6.58 6.71 13.00
C ASN A 252 6.65 5.49 12.06
N GLU A 253 7.77 5.30 11.36
CA GLU A 253 7.90 4.24 10.34
C GLU A 253 9.33 3.68 10.37
N LEU A 254 9.44 2.37 10.54
CA LEU A 254 10.69 1.63 10.45
C LEU A 254 10.80 1.09 9.03
N VAL A 255 11.90 1.37 8.32
CA VAL A 255 12.09 1.00 6.93
C VAL A 255 13.33 0.13 6.77
N PHE A 256 13.22 -0.91 5.94
CA PHE A 256 14.31 -1.74 5.48
C PHE A 256 14.39 -1.62 3.96
N VAL A 257 15.52 -1.10 3.48
CA VAL A 257 15.87 -1.07 2.07
C VAL A 257 16.74 -2.28 1.78
N VAL A 258 16.30 -3.11 0.85
CA VAL A 258 16.99 -4.34 0.44
C VAL A 258 17.46 -4.16 -1.00
N THR A 259 18.72 -4.47 -1.27
CA THR A 259 19.29 -4.50 -2.63
C THR A 259 19.93 -5.86 -2.92
N GLY A 260 19.84 -6.33 -4.16
CA GLY A 260 20.39 -7.64 -4.57
C GLY A 260 19.59 -8.84 -4.05
N TYR A 261 18.25 -8.75 -4.03
CA TYR A 261 17.37 -9.81 -3.53
C TYR A 261 17.19 -11.01 -4.47
N VAL A 262 17.40 -10.85 -5.78
CA VAL A 262 17.31 -11.92 -6.79
C VAL A 262 18.64 -12.20 -7.45
#